data_AF-A0A847PCH4-F1
#
_entry.id   AF-A0A847PCH4-F1
#
_cell.length_a   1.000
_cell.length_b   1.000
_cell.length_c   1.000
_cell.angle_alpha   90.00
_cell.angle_beta   90.00
_cell.angle_gamma   90.00
#
_symmetry.space_group_name_H-M   'P 1'
#
loop_
_entity.id
_entity.type
_entity.pdbx_description
1 polymer ?
#
loop_
_entity_poly.entity_id
_entity_poly.type
_entity_poly.pdbx_seq_one_letter_code
_entity_poly.pdbx_strand_id
1 'polypeptide(L)'
;MSPEAAERLSSLAASGPLVGTDEAGRGPLAGPVMGAAVLLTPAQEEALTALGLDDSKKLSPASRERLFAAMEGLGVLWRAQAAGIERIARDNVLQASLWAMGRSVLKLRVVPVCVVTDGPFAVPDIPFEQWPMVGADRLVPVVAAASIVAKVLRDRVMTALDALYPQYGFARHKGYPTVRHREALERCGPCPIHRRR
;
A
#
# COMPACT_ATOMS: atom_id res chain seq x y z
N MET A 1 17.60 7.89 -7.49
CA MET A 1 16.81 9.11 -7.77
C MET A 1 17.70 10.08 -8.53
N SER A 2 17.19 10.82 -9.53
CA SER A 2 17.98 11.85 -10.21
C SER A 2 18.26 13.03 -9.27
N PRO A 3 19.34 13.80 -9.46
CA PRO A 3 19.63 14.98 -8.65
C PRO A 3 18.46 15.99 -8.62
N GLU A 4 17.87 16.27 -9.78
CA GLU A 4 16.71 17.16 -9.92
C GLU A 4 15.49 16.69 -9.11
N ALA A 5 15.22 15.38 -9.09
CA ALA A 5 14.13 14.83 -8.28
C ALA A 5 14.45 14.92 -6.78
N ALA A 6 15.71 14.71 -6.37
CA ALA A 6 16.08 14.85 -4.97
C ALA A 6 15.94 16.32 -4.50
N GLU A 7 16.34 17.27 -5.34
CA GLU A 7 16.18 18.71 -5.08
C GLU A 7 14.70 19.10 -4.98
N ARG A 8 13.87 18.67 -5.93
CA ARG A 8 12.42 18.91 -5.90
C ARG A 8 11.79 18.32 -4.64
N LEU A 9 12.14 17.09 -4.25
CA LEU A 9 11.61 16.46 -3.05
C LEU A 9 11.98 17.27 -1.80
N SER A 10 13.23 17.72 -1.72
CA SER A 10 13.73 18.52 -0.60
C SER A 10 13.03 19.89 -0.52
N SER A 11 12.82 20.54 -1.66
CA SER A 11 12.08 21.80 -1.77
C SER A 11 10.61 21.66 -1.32
N LEU A 12 9.93 20.59 -1.77
CA LEU A 12 8.55 20.31 -1.35
C LEU A 12 8.48 20.02 0.15
N ALA A 13 9.37 19.18 0.68
CA ALA A 13 9.41 18.86 2.12
C ALA A 13 9.66 20.09 2.99
N ALA A 14 10.46 21.05 2.52
CA ALA A 14 10.69 22.32 3.21
C ALA A 14 9.48 23.26 3.15
N SER A 15 8.63 23.13 2.13
CA SER A 15 7.46 24.00 1.90
C SER A 15 6.22 23.57 2.67
N GLY A 16 6.17 22.32 3.18
CA GLY A 16 5.08 21.83 3.99
C GLY A 16 4.90 20.31 3.97
N PRO A 17 3.75 19.81 4.44
CA PRO A 17 3.55 18.38 4.64
C PRO A 17 3.49 17.59 3.34
N LEU A 18 4.33 16.56 3.24
CA LEU A 18 4.30 15.57 2.18
C LEU A 18 3.49 14.35 2.58
N VAL A 19 2.63 13.88 1.68
CA VAL A 19 1.89 12.63 1.85
C VAL A 19 2.40 11.61 0.85
N GLY A 20 2.83 10.45 1.32
CA GLY A 20 3.16 9.30 0.49
C GLY A 20 1.97 8.37 0.37
N THR A 21 1.74 7.81 -0.82
CA THR A 21 0.70 6.80 -1.05
C THR A 21 1.19 5.66 -1.92
N ASP A 22 0.79 4.44 -1.58
CA ASP A 22 1.11 3.20 -2.32
C ASP A 22 -0.02 2.16 -2.13
N GLU A 23 0.01 1.08 -2.90
CA GLU A 23 -0.91 -0.04 -2.79
C GLU A 23 -0.24 -1.41 -2.58
N ALA A 24 -1.02 -2.34 -2.03
CA ALA A 24 -0.69 -3.76 -2.01
C ALA A 24 -1.81 -4.59 -2.63
N GLY A 25 -1.44 -5.59 -3.42
CA GLY A 25 -2.37 -6.62 -3.87
C GLY A 25 -2.96 -6.44 -5.27
N ARG A 26 -2.23 -5.91 -6.24
CA ARG A 26 -2.70 -5.87 -7.63
C ARG A 26 -2.61 -7.22 -8.36
N GLY A 27 -1.52 -7.97 -8.22
CA GLY A 27 -1.31 -9.26 -8.88
C GLY A 27 -2.09 -10.51 -8.38
N PRO A 28 -2.62 -10.56 -7.14
CA PRO A 28 -3.39 -11.70 -6.63
C PRO A 28 -4.65 -12.06 -7.41
N LEU A 29 -5.01 -13.35 -7.39
CA LEU A 29 -6.28 -13.87 -7.91
C LEU A 29 -7.44 -13.69 -6.91
N ALA A 30 -7.15 -13.43 -5.64
CA ALA A 30 -8.15 -13.35 -4.58
C ALA A 30 -7.84 -12.21 -3.59
N GLY A 31 -8.91 -11.73 -2.97
CA GLY A 31 -8.89 -10.69 -1.94
C GLY A 31 -8.79 -9.27 -2.51
N PRO A 32 -8.81 -8.26 -1.63
CA PRO A 32 -8.83 -6.86 -2.02
C PRO A 32 -7.47 -6.37 -2.53
N VAL A 33 -7.50 -5.20 -3.16
CA VAL A 33 -6.33 -4.31 -3.24
C VAL A 33 -6.43 -3.29 -2.11
N MET A 34 -5.33 -3.02 -1.43
CA MET A 34 -5.26 -2.12 -0.27
C MET A 34 -4.43 -0.90 -0.67
N GLY A 35 -5.03 0.29 -0.65
CA GLY A 35 -4.29 1.54 -0.74
C GLY A 35 -4.03 2.08 0.66
N ALA A 36 -2.89 2.76 0.85
CA ALA A 36 -2.57 3.46 2.08
C ALA A 36 -1.92 4.81 1.80
N ALA A 37 -2.13 5.76 2.70
CA ALA A 37 -1.50 7.07 2.68
C ALA A 37 -0.88 7.37 4.05
N VAL A 38 0.31 7.95 4.05
CA VAL A 38 1.12 8.24 5.24
C VAL A 38 1.65 9.66 5.17
N LEU A 39 1.78 10.30 6.33
CA LEU A 39 2.54 11.52 6.54
C LEU A 39 3.57 11.27 7.63
N LEU A 40 4.81 11.68 7.40
CA LEU A 40 5.90 11.63 8.37
C LEU A 40 6.36 13.04 8.72
N THR A 41 6.65 13.26 10.00
CA THR A 41 7.51 14.38 10.42
C THR A 41 8.98 14.01 10.24
N PRO A 42 9.91 14.98 10.16
CA PRO A 42 11.34 14.69 10.05
C PRO A 42 11.86 13.75 11.14
N ALA A 43 11.44 13.94 12.39
CA ALA A 43 11.83 13.08 13.51
C ALA A 43 11.29 11.64 13.39
N GLN A 44 10.05 11.49 12.88
CA GLN A 44 9.48 10.16 12.63
C GLN A 44 10.19 9.45 11.47
N GLU A 45 10.53 10.19 10.41
CA GLU A 45 11.29 9.65 9.28
C GLU A 45 12.67 9.18 9.71
N GLU A 46 13.41 9.98 10.48
CA GLU A 46 14.71 9.63 11.03
C GLU A 46 14.62 8.37 11.89
N ALA A 47 13.66 8.32 12.82
CA ALA A 47 13.45 7.18 13.70
C ALA A 47 13.12 5.89 12.93
N LEU A 48 12.23 5.96 11.93
CA LEU A 48 11.87 4.80 11.12
C LEU A 48 13.03 4.35 10.23
N THR A 49 13.79 5.28 9.67
CA THR A 49 15.00 4.97 8.86
C THR A 49 16.04 4.26 9.71
N ALA A 50 16.28 4.71 10.95
CA ALA A 50 17.16 4.03 11.89
C ALA A 50 16.69 2.60 12.25
N LEU A 51 15.38 2.34 12.19
CA LEU A 51 14.78 1.00 12.36
C LEU A 51 14.80 0.14 11.10
N GLY A 52 15.35 0.65 9.99
CA GLY A 52 15.46 -0.08 8.73
C GLY A 52 14.24 0.08 7.82
N LEU A 53 13.59 1.25 7.81
CA LEU A 53 12.62 1.61 6.78
C LEU A 53 13.29 1.52 5.38
N ASP A 54 12.83 0.56 4.58
CA ASP A 54 13.26 0.29 3.20
C ASP A 54 12.06 -0.29 2.43
N ASP A 55 12.28 -0.66 1.17
CA ASP A 55 11.32 -1.33 0.30
C ASP A 55 10.61 -2.49 1.01
N SER A 56 9.28 -2.39 1.10
CA SER A 56 8.42 -3.39 1.75
C SER A 56 8.55 -4.80 1.17
N LYS A 57 9.05 -4.94 -0.07
CA LYS A 57 9.29 -6.21 -0.75
C LYS A 57 10.60 -6.87 -0.32
N LYS A 58 11.59 -6.09 0.12
CA LYS A 58 12.86 -6.60 0.68
C LYS A 58 12.72 -6.99 2.15
N LEU A 59 11.76 -6.38 2.84
CA LEU A 59 11.51 -6.63 4.25
C LEU A 59 10.77 -7.96 4.48
N SER A 60 11.23 -8.70 5.48
CA SER A 60 10.51 -9.88 5.97
C SER A 60 9.13 -9.48 6.53
N PRO A 61 8.13 -10.38 6.55
CA PRO A 61 6.85 -10.09 7.19
C PRO A 61 6.98 -9.60 8.63
N ALA A 62 7.89 -10.20 9.41
CA ALA A 62 8.15 -9.80 10.79
C ALA A 62 8.78 -8.39 10.88
N SER A 63 9.68 -8.03 9.94
CA SER A 63 10.25 -6.69 9.88
C SER A 63 9.20 -5.63 9.56
N ARG A 64 8.28 -5.92 8.62
CA ARG A 64 7.16 -5.02 8.30
C ARG A 64 6.22 -4.83 9.48
N GLU A 65 5.88 -5.89 10.20
CA GLU A 65 5.04 -5.81 11.41
C GLU A 65 5.72 -4.97 12.51
N ARG A 66 7.03 -5.11 12.71
CA ARG A 66 7.79 -4.26 13.66
C ARG A 66 7.79 -2.78 13.25
N LEU A 67 8.01 -2.48 11.97
CA LEU A 67 7.96 -1.10 11.47
C LEU A 67 6.56 -0.51 11.57
N PHE A 68 5.51 -1.29 11.28
CA PHE A 68 4.13 -0.86 11.45
C PHE A 68 3.82 -0.54 12.92
N ALA A 69 4.23 -1.41 13.85
CA ALA A 69 4.08 -1.14 15.29
C ALA A 69 4.89 0.09 15.74
N ALA A 70 6.09 0.31 15.17
CA ALA A 70 6.87 1.51 15.43
C ALA A 70 6.16 2.78 14.92
N MET A 71 5.55 2.74 13.73
CA MET A 71 4.73 3.85 13.22
C MET A 71 3.57 4.17 14.17
N GLU A 72 2.89 3.16 14.70
CA GLU A 72 1.83 3.35 15.71
C GLU A 72 2.37 3.98 16.99
N GLY A 73 3.48 3.47 17.53
CA GLY A 73 4.12 4.00 18.74
C GLY A 73 4.64 5.43 18.59
N LEU A 74 5.10 5.79 17.39
CA LEU A 74 5.59 7.14 17.05
C LEU A 74 4.45 8.12 16.70
N GLY A 75 3.20 7.68 16.69
CA GLY A 75 2.05 8.51 16.33
C GLY A 75 2.06 8.96 14.86
N VAL A 76 2.60 8.15 13.95
CA VAL A 76 2.60 8.42 12.52
C VAL A 76 1.16 8.52 12.01
N LEU A 77 0.86 9.56 11.25
CA LEU A 77 -0.45 9.74 10.64
C LEU A 77 -0.55 8.87 9.39
N TRP A 78 -1.40 7.85 9.43
CA TRP A 78 -1.67 6.98 8.30
C TRP A 78 -3.16 6.66 8.15
N ARG A 79 -3.58 6.34 6.93
CA ARG A 79 -4.92 5.82 6.60
C ARG A 79 -4.82 4.76 5.53
N ALA A 80 -5.78 3.85 5.51
CA ALA A 80 -5.89 2.83 4.48
C ALA A 80 -7.33 2.63 4.01
N GLN A 81 -7.49 2.12 2.79
CA GLN A 81 -8.76 1.76 2.19
C GLN A 81 -8.61 0.49 1.36
N ALA A 82 -9.53 -0.45 1.57
CA ALA A 82 -9.63 -1.65 0.73
C ALA A 82 -10.57 -1.37 -0.45
N ALA A 83 -10.14 -1.76 -1.65
CA ALA A 83 -11.04 -1.98 -2.77
C ALA A 83 -11.35 -3.49 -2.82
N GLY A 84 -12.60 -3.82 -2.49
CA GLY A 84 -13.09 -5.20 -2.49
C GLY A 84 -13.24 -5.78 -3.91
N ILE A 85 -13.59 -7.06 -3.97
CA ILE A 85 -13.82 -7.80 -5.23
C ILE A 85 -14.80 -7.11 -6.18
N GLU A 86 -15.93 -6.60 -5.66
CA GLU A 86 -16.96 -5.95 -6.47
C GLU A 86 -16.43 -4.66 -7.12
N ARG A 87 -15.60 -3.92 -6.38
CA ARG A 87 -14.96 -2.71 -6.87
C ARG A 87 -13.94 -3.03 -7.97
N ILE A 88 -13.14 -4.08 -7.76
CA ILE A 88 -12.15 -4.54 -8.74
C ILE A 88 -12.84 -5.03 -10.01
N ALA A 89 -13.95 -5.77 -9.89
CA ALA A 89 -14.73 -6.25 -11.01
C ALA A 89 -15.36 -5.10 -11.81
N ARG A 90 -15.85 -4.07 -11.12
CA ARG A 90 -16.47 -2.90 -11.76
C ARG A 90 -15.47 -1.99 -12.47
N ASP A 91 -14.33 -1.71 -11.83
CA ASP A 91 -13.44 -0.62 -12.26
C ASP A 91 -12.15 -1.12 -12.91
N ASN A 92 -11.86 -2.42 -12.89
CA ASN A 92 -10.53 -3.03 -13.06
C ASN A 92 -9.56 -2.75 -11.88
N VAL A 93 -8.51 -3.57 -11.77
CA VAL A 93 -7.59 -3.55 -10.63
C VAL A 93 -6.74 -2.28 -10.53
N LEU A 94 -6.45 -1.62 -11.67
CA LEU A 94 -5.69 -0.36 -11.68
C LEU A 94 -6.55 0.77 -11.13
N GLN A 95 -7.77 0.95 -11.64
CA GLN A 95 -8.63 2.04 -11.15
C GLN A 95 -9.09 1.79 -9.72
N ALA A 96 -9.32 0.52 -9.34
CA ALA A 96 -9.62 0.17 -7.96
C ALA A 96 -8.47 0.48 -6.99
N SER A 97 -7.20 0.31 -7.41
CA SER A 97 -6.05 0.67 -6.57
C SER A 97 -5.88 2.18 -6.45
N LEU A 98 -5.99 2.92 -7.57
CA LEU A 98 -5.97 4.38 -7.57
C LEU A 98 -7.08 4.96 -6.68
N TRP A 99 -8.29 4.43 -6.76
CA TRP A 99 -9.38 4.82 -5.86
C TRP A 99 -9.04 4.54 -4.38
N ALA A 100 -8.50 3.36 -4.06
CA ALA A 100 -8.13 3.03 -2.70
C ALA A 100 -7.06 3.99 -2.13
N MET A 101 -6.06 4.34 -2.94
CA MET A 101 -5.06 5.35 -2.58
C MET A 101 -5.70 6.73 -2.34
N GLY A 102 -6.53 7.22 -3.26
CA GLY A 102 -7.20 8.52 -3.12
C GLY A 102 -8.10 8.61 -1.89
N ARG A 103 -8.85 7.55 -1.59
CA ARG A 103 -9.64 7.49 -0.35
C ARG A 103 -8.77 7.48 0.90
N SER A 104 -7.58 6.90 0.84
CA SER A 104 -6.64 6.91 1.96
C SER A 104 -6.08 8.31 2.19
N VAL A 105 -5.67 8.99 1.12
CA VAL A 105 -5.20 10.39 1.15
C VAL A 105 -6.27 11.31 1.75
N LEU A 106 -7.50 11.28 1.23
CA LEU A 106 -8.59 12.14 1.70
C LEU A 106 -8.96 11.89 3.19
N LYS A 107 -8.79 10.66 3.68
CA LYS A 107 -9.07 10.31 5.08
C LYS A 107 -8.00 10.79 6.06
N LEU A 108 -6.79 11.16 5.60
CA LEU A 108 -5.74 11.67 6.48
C LEU A 108 -6.16 13.00 7.13
N ARG A 109 -7.04 13.76 6.46
CA ARG A 109 -7.53 15.08 6.91
C ARG A 109 -6.40 16.09 7.11
N VAL A 110 -5.41 16.05 6.22
CA VAL A 110 -4.32 17.02 6.12
C VAL A 110 -4.37 17.67 4.75
N VAL A 111 -3.84 18.89 4.63
CA VAL A 111 -3.66 19.58 3.35
C VAL A 111 -2.19 19.45 2.96
N PRO A 112 -1.80 18.45 2.13
CA PRO A 112 -0.42 18.29 1.72
C PRO A 112 -0.02 19.35 0.70
N VAL A 113 1.26 19.71 0.69
CA VAL A 113 1.84 20.47 -0.42
C VAL A 113 1.98 19.61 -1.66
N CYS A 114 2.21 18.29 -1.49
CA CYS A 114 2.26 17.34 -2.58
C CYS A 114 1.95 15.92 -2.07
N VAL A 115 1.23 15.16 -2.90
CA VAL A 115 1.05 13.72 -2.73
C VAL A 115 2.01 12.98 -3.66
N VAL A 116 2.97 12.25 -3.07
CA VAL A 116 3.88 11.39 -3.83
C VAL A 116 3.28 9.99 -3.93
N THR A 117 3.12 9.51 -5.16
CA THR A 117 2.46 8.22 -5.45
C THR A 117 3.45 7.24 -6.07
N ASP A 118 3.52 6.00 -5.58
CA ASP A 118 4.26 4.96 -6.30
C ASP A 118 3.54 4.58 -7.60
N GLY A 119 4.28 4.65 -8.71
CA GLY A 119 3.79 4.30 -10.04
C GLY A 119 3.63 5.50 -10.98
N PRO A 120 3.19 5.24 -12.22
CA PRO A 120 3.24 6.25 -13.28
C PRO A 120 1.96 7.11 -13.35
N PHE A 121 0.96 6.85 -12.51
CA PHE A 121 -0.35 7.48 -12.62
C PHE A 121 -0.65 8.36 -11.42
N ALA A 122 -1.25 9.52 -11.69
CA ALA A 122 -1.88 10.32 -10.65
C ALA A 122 -3.11 9.60 -10.09
N VAL A 123 -3.37 9.84 -8.82
CA VAL A 123 -4.59 9.42 -8.13
C VAL A 123 -5.73 10.35 -8.57
N PRO A 124 -6.83 9.81 -9.13
CA PRO A 124 -7.96 10.62 -9.57
C PRO A 124 -8.74 11.18 -8.38
N ASP A 125 -9.50 12.24 -8.64
CA ASP A 125 -10.49 12.83 -7.73
C ASP A 125 -9.94 13.29 -6.36
N ILE A 126 -8.68 13.72 -6.30
CA ILE A 126 -8.11 14.41 -5.14
C ILE A 126 -7.66 15.84 -5.51
N PRO A 127 -7.93 16.86 -4.68
CA PRO A 127 -7.71 18.27 -5.03
C PRO A 127 -6.29 18.76 -4.70
N PHE A 128 -5.32 17.85 -4.62
CA PHE A 128 -3.95 18.15 -4.18
C PHE A 128 -2.98 18.07 -5.34
N GLU A 129 -1.87 18.82 -5.26
CA GLU A 129 -0.74 18.59 -6.17
C GLU A 129 -0.22 17.16 -5.99
N GLN A 130 0.16 16.54 -7.10
CA GLN A 130 0.60 15.15 -7.11
C GLN A 130 1.91 15.00 -7.86
N TRP A 131 2.69 14.05 -7.40
CA TRP A 131 3.90 13.62 -8.06
C TRP A 131 3.93 12.09 -8.17
N PRO A 132 3.38 11.54 -9.27
CA PRO A 132 3.54 10.13 -9.60
C PRO A 132 5.00 9.84 -9.92
N MET A 133 5.57 8.83 -9.26
CA MET A 133 6.96 8.45 -9.44
C MET A 133 7.08 6.92 -9.40
N VAL A 134 7.60 6.35 -10.49
CA VAL A 134 7.81 4.90 -10.60
C VAL A 134 8.92 4.46 -9.65
N GLY A 135 8.59 3.58 -8.70
CA GLY A 135 9.53 3.10 -7.70
C GLY A 135 9.76 4.09 -6.57
N ALA A 136 8.78 4.95 -6.28
CA ALA A 136 8.85 5.89 -5.17
C ALA A 136 8.96 5.18 -3.82
N ASP A 137 8.41 3.97 -3.72
CA ASP A 137 8.55 3.08 -2.56
C ASP A 137 10.01 2.79 -2.15
N ARG A 138 10.95 2.89 -3.11
CA ARG A 138 12.40 2.70 -2.88
C ARG A 138 13.17 4.00 -2.70
N LEU A 139 12.55 5.14 -2.99
CA LEU A 139 13.24 6.43 -3.12
C LEU A 139 12.76 7.47 -2.12
N VAL A 140 11.52 7.36 -1.66
CA VAL A 140 10.83 8.37 -0.86
C VAL A 140 10.31 7.72 0.43
N PRO A 141 10.87 8.06 1.61
CA PRO A 141 10.56 7.39 2.87
C PRO A 141 9.06 7.36 3.22
N VAL A 142 8.33 8.46 2.98
CA VAL A 142 6.89 8.51 3.24
C VAL A 142 6.10 7.54 2.36
N VAL A 143 6.55 7.26 1.12
CA VAL A 143 5.94 6.26 0.23
C VAL A 143 6.32 4.84 0.67
N ALA A 144 7.57 4.62 1.08
CA ALA A 144 8.00 3.35 1.67
C ALA A 144 7.15 2.97 2.89
N ALA A 145 6.88 3.94 3.77
CA ALA A 145 6.00 3.76 4.92
C ALA A 145 4.55 3.42 4.49
N ALA A 146 4.01 4.10 3.48
CA ALA A 146 2.70 3.78 2.92
C ALA A 146 2.63 2.35 2.34
N SER A 147 3.70 1.92 1.65
CA SER A 147 3.83 0.55 1.13
C SER A 147 3.75 -0.49 2.25
N ILE A 148 4.44 -0.25 3.37
CA ILE A 148 4.42 -1.12 4.54
C ILE A 148 3.02 -1.18 5.15
N VAL A 149 2.35 -0.04 5.35
CA VAL A 149 0.98 0.03 5.87
C VAL A 149 0.03 -0.77 4.97
N ALA A 150 0.07 -0.52 3.66
CA ALA A 150 -0.77 -1.23 2.70
C ALA A 150 -0.52 -2.75 2.76
N LYS A 151 0.75 -3.15 2.81
CA LYS A 151 1.15 -4.55 2.78
C LYS A 151 0.78 -5.30 4.06
N VAL A 152 1.05 -4.72 5.24
CA VAL A 152 0.72 -5.31 6.54
C VAL A 152 -0.79 -5.49 6.66
N LEU A 153 -1.57 -4.45 6.40
CA LEU A 153 -3.03 -4.51 6.53
C LEU A 153 -3.65 -5.50 5.54
N ARG A 154 -3.16 -5.53 4.30
CA ARG A 154 -3.62 -6.53 3.32
C ARG A 154 -3.28 -7.94 3.74
N ASP A 155 -2.05 -8.19 4.21
CA ASP A 155 -1.62 -9.52 4.62
C ASP A 155 -2.44 -10.02 5.83
N ARG A 156 -2.76 -9.14 6.80
CA ARG A 156 -3.69 -9.43 7.91
C ARG A 156 -5.08 -9.79 7.41
N VAL A 157 -5.63 -9.05 6.44
CA VAL A 157 -6.93 -9.39 5.80
C VAL A 157 -6.88 -10.77 5.15
N MET A 158 -5.84 -11.09 4.40
CA MET A 158 -5.74 -12.40 3.76
C MET A 158 -5.60 -13.55 4.77
N THR A 159 -4.93 -13.32 5.90
CA THR A 159 -4.88 -14.29 7.01
C THR A 159 -6.25 -14.49 7.64
N ALA A 160 -7.02 -13.43 7.86
CA ALA A 160 -8.39 -13.56 8.36
C ALA A 160 -9.31 -14.31 7.37
N LEU A 161 -9.16 -14.03 6.07
CA LEU A 161 -9.92 -14.73 5.02
C LEU A 161 -9.53 -16.21 4.87
N ASP A 162 -8.31 -16.59 5.25
CA ASP A 162 -7.89 -17.99 5.31
C ASP A 162 -8.70 -18.79 6.33
N ALA A 163 -9.04 -18.18 7.47
CA ALA A 163 -9.87 -18.84 8.48
C ALA A 163 -11.29 -19.13 7.97
N LEU A 164 -11.81 -18.27 7.07
CA LEU A 164 -13.12 -18.47 6.43
C LEU A 164 -13.07 -19.46 5.26
N TYR A 165 -11.93 -19.54 4.56
CA TYR A 165 -11.75 -20.39 3.38
C TYR A 165 -10.44 -21.18 3.45
N PRO A 166 -10.29 -22.09 4.45
CA PRO A 166 -9.02 -22.74 4.76
C PRO A 166 -8.49 -23.65 3.65
N GLN A 167 -9.36 -24.10 2.75
CA GLN A 167 -9.01 -24.98 1.63
C GLN A 167 -8.06 -24.33 0.61
N TYR A 168 -7.96 -22.99 0.58
CA TYR A 168 -7.10 -22.29 -0.37
C TYR A 168 -5.69 -22.00 0.16
N GLY A 169 -5.51 -21.76 1.47
CA GLY A 169 -4.20 -21.42 2.04
C GLY A 169 -3.78 -19.96 1.84
N PHE A 170 -4.74 -19.04 1.80
CA PHE A 170 -4.56 -17.60 1.72
C PHE A 170 -3.61 -17.03 2.77
N ALA A 171 -3.54 -17.61 3.97
CA ALA A 171 -2.59 -17.17 4.99
C ALA A 171 -1.13 -17.37 4.57
N ARG A 172 -0.83 -18.22 3.59
CA ARG A 172 0.54 -18.42 3.08
C ARG A 172 0.81 -17.56 1.85
N HIS A 173 0.07 -17.80 0.78
CA HIS A 173 0.33 -17.16 -0.52
C HIS A 173 -0.44 -15.85 -0.73
N LYS A 174 -1.25 -15.39 0.23
CA LYS A 174 -1.93 -14.08 0.21
C LYS A 174 -2.77 -13.84 -1.05
N GLY A 175 -3.32 -14.90 -1.63
CA GLY A 175 -4.12 -14.86 -2.87
C GLY A 175 -3.31 -14.81 -4.18
N TYR A 176 -1.98 -14.78 -4.15
CA TYR A 176 -1.16 -14.83 -5.35
C TYR A 176 -1.31 -16.18 -6.09
N PRO A 177 -1.13 -16.20 -7.43
CA PRO A 177 -1.27 -17.42 -8.26
C PRO A 177 -0.08 -18.37 -8.08
N THR A 178 0.10 -18.92 -6.88
CA THR A 178 1.07 -20.00 -6.64
C THR A 178 0.53 -21.33 -7.15
N VAL A 179 1.41 -22.34 -7.30
CA VAL A 179 1.01 -23.71 -7.67
C VAL A 179 -0.08 -24.21 -6.74
N ARG A 180 0.14 -24.12 -5.42
CA ARG A 180 -0.84 -24.50 -4.39
C ARG A 180 -2.19 -23.79 -4.53
N HIS A 181 -2.21 -22.51 -4.91
CA HIS A 181 -3.46 -21.77 -5.09
C HIS A 181 -4.22 -22.24 -6.33
N ARG A 182 -3.52 -22.54 -7.43
CA ARG A 182 -4.12 -23.09 -8.66
C ARG A 182 -4.71 -24.49 -8.42
N GLU A 183 -3.98 -25.36 -7.73
CA GLU A 183 -4.47 -26.69 -7.36
C GLU A 183 -5.71 -26.63 -6.47
N ALA A 184 -5.76 -25.68 -5.52
CA ALA A 184 -6.95 -25.47 -4.69
C ALA A 184 -8.16 -24.96 -5.50
N LEU A 185 -7.92 -24.10 -6.50
CA LEU A 185 -8.95 -23.64 -7.42
C LEU A 185 -9.49 -24.77 -8.32
N GLU A 186 -8.63 -25.65 -8.81
CA GLU A 186 -9.03 -26.81 -9.61
C GLU A 186 -9.87 -27.79 -8.78
N ARG A 187 -9.50 -28.03 -7.52
CA ARG A 187 -10.19 -28.97 -6.65
C ARG A 187 -11.51 -28.42 -6.07
N CYS A 188 -11.53 -27.15 -5.69
CA CYS A 188 -12.62 -26.58 -4.88
C CYS A 188 -13.46 -25.53 -5.63
N GLY A 189 -13.05 -25.12 -6.84
CA GLY A 189 -13.63 -23.98 -7.55
C GLY A 189 -13.28 -22.63 -6.89
N PRO A 190 -13.69 -21.50 -7.49
CA PRO A 190 -13.52 -20.17 -6.89
C PRO A 190 -14.49 -19.96 -5.72
N CYS A 191 -14.04 -19.27 -4.68
CA CYS A 191 -14.86 -18.79 -3.57
C CYS A 191 -15.24 -17.32 -3.76
N PRO A 192 -16.10 -16.73 -2.90
CA PRO A 192 -16.56 -15.36 -3.06
C PRO A 192 -15.44 -14.34 -3.19
N ILE A 193 -14.28 -14.52 -2.53
CA ILE A 193 -13.20 -13.53 -2.58
C ILE A 193 -12.30 -13.63 -3.82
N HIS A 194 -12.53 -14.57 -4.74
CA HIS A 194 -11.79 -14.66 -5.99
C HIS A 194 -12.22 -13.57 -6.97
N ARG A 195 -11.25 -12.95 -7.63
CA ARG A 195 -11.46 -11.93 -8.66
C ARG A 195 -11.88 -12.63 -9.94
N ARG A 196 -13.07 -12.28 -10.45
CA ARG A 196 -13.51 -12.68 -11.79
C ARG A 196 -12.71 -11.87 -12.81
N ARG A 197 -12.21 -12.53 -13.84
CA ARG A 197 -11.56 -11.87 -14.98
C ARG A 197 -12.62 -11.34 -15.92
#